data_AF-A0A2E1Q5M3-F1
#
_entry.id   AF-A0A2E1Q5M3-F1
#
_cell.length_a   1.000
_cell.length_b   1.000
_cell.length_c   1.000
_cell.angle_alpha   90.00
_cell.angle_beta   90.00
_cell.angle_gamma   90.00
#
_symmetry.space_group_name_H-M   'P 1'
#
loop_
_entity.id
_entity.type
_entity.pdbx_description
1 polymer ?
#
loop_
_entity_poly.entity_id
_entity_poly.type
_entity_poly.pdbx_seq_one_letter_code
_entity_poly.pdbx_strand_id
1 'polypeptide(L)'
;MNFSEQQLDQIEHLLQQSMNGLHILFDHKKIAEVLKMPTENLNLFEKDNLKKIDELFQGLVQKENLSLKQLYIESLDPESFEMLLRAYFHIVDNSLRTTHEWKH
;
A
#
# COMPACT_ATOMS: atom_id res chain seq x y z
N MET A 1 -11.17 11.89 -1.91
CA MET A 1 -11.10 11.01 -0.71
C MET A 1 -11.68 11.77 0.48
N ASN A 2 -12.64 11.20 1.23
CA ASN A 2 -13.13 11.78 2.49
C ASN A 2 -13.04 10.68 3.56
N PHE A 3 -11.88 10.55 4.19
CA PHE A 3 -11.60 9.58 5.25
C PHE A 3 -11.90 10.19 6.62
N SER A 4 -12.33 9.37 7.59
CA SER A 4 -12.37 9.83 8.98
C SER A 4 -10.96 9.96 9.53
N GLU A 5 -10.78 10.79 10.57
CA GLU A 5 -9.51 10.94 11.28
C GLU A 5 -8.99 9.60 11.78
N GLN A 6 -9.87 8.80 12.41
CA GLN A 6 -9.53 7.45 12.88
C GLN A 6 -9.05 6.53 11.74
N GLN A 7 -9.63 6.63 10.55
CA GLN A 7 -9.24 5.84 9.39
C GLN A 7 -7.84 6.23 8.88
N LEU A 8 -7.52 7.52 8.91
CA LEU A 8 -6.20 8.03 8.57
C LEU A 8 -5.15 7.56 9.58
N ASP A 9 -5.43 7.69 10.88
CA ASP A 9 -4.54 7.25 11.96
C ASP A 9 -4.18 5.77 11.84
N GLN A 10 -5.15 4.92 11.50
CA GLN A 10 -4.92 3.49 11.32
C GLN A 10 -3.98 3.20 10.15
N ILE A 11 -4.15 3.90 9.02
CA ILE A 11 -3.29 3.72 7.85
C ILE A 11 -1.90 4.27 8.10
N GLU A 12 -1.79 5.42 8.76
CA GLU A 12 -0.51 5.98 9.16
C GLU A 12 0.24 5.02 10.09
N HIS A 13 -0.45 4.46 11.09
CA HIS A 13 0.15 3.45 11.96
C HIS A 13 0.66 2.23 11.17
N LEU A 14 -0.11 1.74 10.19
CA LEU A 14 0.31 0.63 9.32
C LEU A 14 1.53 0.98 8.47
N LEU A 15 1.62 2.21 7.95
CA LEU A 15 2.77 2.70 7.19
C LEU A 15 4.01 2.83 8.09
N GLN A 16 3.86 3.36 9.30
CA GLN A 16 4.95 3.47 10.27
C GLN A 16 5.51 2.10 10.66
N GLN A 17 4.65 1.11 10.90
CA GLN A 17 5.10 -0.27 11.14
C GLN A 17 5.86 -0.83 9.92
N SER A 18 5.36 -0.57 8.71
CA SER A 18 6.00 -1.01 7.49
C SER A 18 7.37 -0.35 7.23
N MET A 19 7.55 0.91 7.61
CA MET A 19 8.86 1.58 7.59
C MET A 19 9.88 0.88 8.50
N ASN A 20 9.41 0.20 9.56
CA ASN A 20 10.24 -0.62 10.44
C ASN A 20 10.34 -2.10 9.97
N GLY A 21 9.91 -2.40 8.75
CA GLY A 21 9.96 -3.75 8.15
C GLY A 21 8.81 -4.67 8.54
N LEU A 22 7.80 -4.18 9.25
CA LEU A 22 6.64 -4.98 9.67
C LEU A 22 5.49 -4.84 8.66
N HIS A 23 5.38 -5.80 7.74
CA HIS A 23 4.39 -5.79 6.64
C HIS A 23 3.17 -6.69 6.90
N ILE A 24 2.43 -6.45 7.99
CA ILE A 24 1.32 -7.32 8.44
C ILE A 24 0.13 -7.45 7.47
N LEU A 25 0.01 -6.55 6.50
CA LEU A 25 -1.09 -6.57 5.53
C LEU A 25 -0.89 -7.61 4.42
N PHE A 26 0.34 -8.05 4.19
CA PHE A 26 0.68 -8.82 3.00
C PHE A 26 1.48 -10.07 3.38
N ASP A 27 1.20 -11.17 2.69
CA ASP A 27 2.02 -12.38 2.83
C ASP A 27 3.41 -12.18 2.20
N HIS A 28 4.45 -12.57 2.93
CA HIS A 28 5.84 -12.40 2.52
C HIS A 28 6.17 -13.02 1.16
N LYS A 29 5.55 -14.16 0.80
CA LYS A 29 5.79 -14.81 -0.49
C LYS A 29 5.21 -13.96 -1.62
N LYS A 30 3.98 -13.44 -1.43
CA LYS A 30 3.34 -12.55 -2.41
C LYS A 30 4.11 -11.24 -2.59
N ILE A 31 4.63 -10.66 -1.49
CA ILE A 31 5.52 -9.49 -1.57
C ILE A 31 6.72 -9.81 -2.47
N ALA A 32 7.41 -10.91 -2.18
CA ALA A 32 8.60 -11.29 -2.92
C ALA A 32 8.30 -11.60 -4.40
N GLU A 33 7.17 -12.21 -4.71
CA GLU A 33 6.73 -12.48 -6.09
C GLU A 33 6.56 -11.20 -6.89
N VAL A 34 5.82 -10.22 -6.34
CA VAL A 34 5.56 -8.95 -7.03
C VAL A 34 6.83 -8.11 -7.14
N LEU A 35 7.61 -7.98 -6.06
CA LEU A 35 8.82 -7.13 -6.08
C LEU A 35 9.96 -7.69 -6.94
N LYS A 36 9.96 -8.98 -7.27
CA LYS A 36 10.90 -9.57 -8.24
C LYS A 36 10.62 -9.18 -9.69
N MET A 37 9.40 -8.78 -10.00
CA MET A 37 9.01 -8.40 -11.35
C MET A 37 9.42 -6.95 -11.63
N PRO A 38 10.15 -6.67 -12.73
CA PRO A 38 10.53 -5.32 -13.13
C PRO A 38 9.31 -4.41 -13.33
N THR A 39 9.40 -3.19 -12.83
CA THR A 39 8.31 -2.20 -12.84
C THR A 39 8.29 -1.29 -14.07
N GLU A 40 9.24 -1.45 -14.99
CA GLU A 40 9.49 -0.51 -16.10
C GLU A 40 8.30 -0.33 -17.05
N ASN A 41 7.35 -1.27 -17.08
CA ASN A 41 6.14 -1.21 -17.90
C ASN A 41 4.86 -0.92 -17.11
N LEU A 42 4.95 -0.82 -15.79
CA LEU A 42 3.79 -0.47 -14.96
C LEU A 42 3.73 1.05 -14.92
N ASN A 43 2.94 1.64 -15.80
CA ASN A 43 2.63 3.05 -15.79
C ASN A 43 1.75 3.43 -14.58
N LEU A 44 2.15 3.04 -13.36
CA LEU A 44 1.41 3.16 -12.10
C LEU A 44 0.89 4.57 -11.85
N PHE A 45 1.64 5.59 -12.29
CA PHE A 45 1.33 7.00 -12.07
C PHE A 45 0.62 7.67 -13.26
N GLU A 46 0.17 6.90 -14.25
CA GLU A 46 -0.81 7.40 -15.23
C GLU A 46 -2.15 7.65 -14.57
N LYS A 47 -2.90 8.62 -15.12
CA LYS A 47 -4.15 9.13 -14.53
C LYS A 47 -5.17 8.03 -14.21
N ASP A 48 -5.34 7.06 -15.09
CA ASP A 48 -6.32 5.99 -14.91
C ASP A 48 -5.88 5.00 -13.82
N ASN A 49 -4.58 4.72 -13.74
CA ASN A 49 -4.01 3.89 -12.69
C ASN A 49 -4.05 4.57 -11.33
N LEU A 50 -3.80 5.87 -11.26
CA LEU A 50 -3.96 6.66 -10.03
C LEU A 50 -5.39 6.60 -9.48
N LYS A 51 -6.40 6.64 -10.37
CA LYS A 51 -7.80 6.50 -9.96
C LYS A 51 -8.08 5.10 -9.40
N LYS A 52 -7.60 4.05 -10.07
CA LYS A 52 -7.75 2.66 -9.58
C LYS A 52 -7.04 2.46 -8.24
N ILE A 53 -5.85 3.02 -8.07
CA ILE A 53 -5.11 2.98 -6.79
C ILE A 53 -5.90 3.69 -5.69
N ASP A 54 -6.47 4.86 -5.96
CA ASP A 54 -7.33 5.57 -5.00
C ASP A 54 -8.53 4.68 -4.58
N GLU A 55 -9.23 4.08 -5.53
CA GLU A 55 -10.35 3.16 -5.25
C GLU A 55 -9.91 1.95 -4.40
N LEU A 56 -8.73 1.38 -4.68
CA LEU A 56 -8.17 0.27 -3.91
C LEU A 56 -7.80 0.68 -2.48
N PHE A 57 -7.16 1.84 -2.31
CA PHE A 57 -6.87 2.37 -0.98
C PHE A 57 -8.15 2.69 -0.22
N GLN A 58 -9.16 3.28 -0.85
CA GLN A 58 -10.45 3.52 -0.21
C GLN A 58 -11.08 2.21 0.28
N GLY A 59 -11.09 1.17 -0.56
CA GLY A 59 -11.57 -0.15 -0.19
C GLY A 59 -10.82 -0.73 1.02
N LEU A 60 -9.50 -0.55 1.08
CA LEU A 60 -8.66 -0.98 2.20
C LEU A 60 -8.92 -0.17 3.48
N VAL A 61 -8.98 1.16 3.39
CA VAL A 61 -9.17 2.07 4.52
C VAL A 61 -10.53 1.85 5.18
N GLN A 62 -11.57 1.59 4.39
CA GLN A 62 -12.93 1.35 4.88
C GLN A 62 -13.08 0.09 5.75
N LYS A 63 -12.12 -0.85 5.71
CA LYS A 63 -12.17 -2.05 6.54
C LYS A 63 -11.77 -1.72 7.98
N GLU A 64 -12.62 -2.10 8.93
CA GLU A 64 -12.54 -1.66 10.32
C GLU A 64 -11.35 -2.22 11.10
N ASN A 65 -10.87 -3.41 10.72
CA ASN A 65 -9.80 -4.11 11.43
C ASN A 65 -8.85 -4.82 10.46
N LEU A 66 -7.71 -5.27 11.00
CA LEU A 66 -6.64 -5.90 10.24
C LEU A 66 -7.12 -7.14 9.46
N SER A 67 -7.93 -8.00 10.07
CA SER A 67 -8.44 -9.21 9.43
C SER A 67 -9.31 -8.89 8.22
N LEU A 68 -10.18 -7.87 8.33
CA LEU A 68 -11.00 -7.41 7.20
C LEU A 68 -10.16 -6.75 6.09
N LYS A 69 -9.07 -6.07 6.45
CA LYS A 69 -8.10 -5.51 5.48
C LYS A 69 -7.39 -6.62 4.71
N GLN A 70 -6.95 -7.67 5.40
CA GLN A 70 -6.31 -8.84 4.79
C GLN A 70 -7.29 -9.58 3.86
N LEU A 71 -8.52 -9.84 4.31
CA LEU A 71 -9.55 -10.47 3.47
C LEU A 71 -9.86 -9.65 2.22
N TYR A 72 -9.90 -8.33 2.35
CA TYR A 72 -10.06 -7.44 1.20
C TYR A 72 -8.91 -7.61 0.21
N ILE A 73 -7.66 -7.53 0.67
CA ILE A 73 -6.47 -7.71 -0.16
C ILE A 73 -6.47 -9.09 -0.85
N GLU A 74 -6.86 -10.14 -0.14
CA GLU A 74 -6.94 -11.51 -0.69
C GLU A 74 -8.06 -11.69 -1.71
N SER A 75 -9.10 -10.86 -1.65
CA SER A 75 -10.22 -10.88 -2.61
C SER A 75 -9.93 -10.14 -3.92
N LEU A 76 -8.84 -9.36 -3.98
CA LEU A 76 -8.46 -8.62 -5.18
C LEU A 76 -8.02 -9.58 -6.29
N ASP A 77 -8.34 -9.21 -7.53
CA ASP A 77 -7.73 -9.85 -8.69
C ASP A 77 -6.19 -9.58 -8.70
N PRO A 78 -5.40 -10.42 -9.39
CA PRO A 78 -3.94 -10.31 -9.36
C PRO A 78 -3.40 -8.92 -9.75
N GLU A 79 -4.02 -8.25 -10.72
CA GLU A 79 -3.58 -6.93 -11.19
C GLU A 79 -3.86 -5.87 -10.11
N SER A 80 -5.07 -5.87 -9.56
CA SER A 80 -5.44 -4.95 -8.47
C SER A 80 -4.60 -5.16 -7.21
N PHE A 81 -4.30 -6.42 -6.85
CA PHE A 81 -3.41 -6.76 -5.75
C PHE A 81 -2.01 -6.17 -5.97
N GLU A 82 -1.43 -6.40 -7.16
CA GLU A 82 -0.11 -5.90 -7.51
C GLU A 82 -0.05 -4.37 -7.49
N MET A 83 -1.06 -3.69 -8.06
CA MET A 83 -1.14 -2.23 -8.05
C MET A 83 -1.18 -1.67 -6.62
N LEU A 84 -2.03 -2.22 -5.76
CA LEU A 84 -2.14 -1.80 -4.36
C LEU A 84 -0.82 -2.03 -3.61
N LEU A 85 -0.22 -3.21 -3.77
CA LEU A 85 1.04 -3.56 -3.11
C LEU A 85 2.18 -2.62 -3.53
N ARG A 86 2.34 -2.38 -4.83
CA ARG A 86 3.40 -1.50 -5.34
C ARG A 86 3.18 -0.05 -4.91
N ALA A 87 1.95 0.45 -4.98
CA ALA A 87 1.65 1.80 -4.50
C ALA A 87 1.91 1.94 -3.00
N TYR A 88 1.55 0.94 -2.20
CA TYR A 88 1.85 0.89 -0.77
C TYR A 88 3.36 0.96 -0.49
N PHE A 89 4.16 0.12 -1.14
CA PHE A 89 5.62 0.13 -0.96
C PHE A 89 6.28 1.40 -1.50
N HIS A 90 5.72 2.02 -2.54
CA HIS A 90 6.19 3.32 -3.02
C HIS A 90 5.96 4.43 -1.99
N ILE A 91 4.81 4.44 -1.30
CA ILE A 91 4.56 5.38 -0.18
C ILE A 91 5.59 5.14 0.93
N VAL A 92 5.80 3.89 1.33
CA VAL A 92 6.77 3.53 2.38
C VAL A 92 8.20 3.95 2.01
N ASP A 93 8.64 3.67 0.78
CA ASP A 93 9.98 4.06 0.30
C ASP A 93 10.16 5.58 0.29
N ASN A 94 9.15 6.31 -0.20
CA ASN A 94 9.17 7.78 -0.18
C ASN A 94 9.23 8.33 1.26
N SER A 95 8.42 7.78 2.18
CA SER A 95 8.46 8.19 3.60
C SER A 95 9.80 7.90 4.27
N LEU A 96 10.45 6.80 3.93
CA LEU A 96 11.80 6.48 4.40
C LEU A 96 12.83 7.49 3.87
N ARG A 97 12.83 7.77 2.57
CA ARG A 97 13.72 8.77 1.94
C ARG A 97 13.56 10.14 2.58
N THR A 98 12.31 10.61 2.71
CA THR A 98 12.03 11.88 3.37
C THR A 98 12.56 11.85 4.80
N THR A 99 12.26 10.83 5.62
CA THR A 99 12.76 10.77 7.01
C THR A 99 14.30 10.80 7.12
N HIS A 100 15.01 10.21 6.15
CA HIS A 100 16.47 10.21 6.10
C HIS A 100 17.08 11.55 5.67
N GLU A 101 16.41 12.33 4.81
CA GLU A 101 16.88 13.65 4.36
C GLU A 101 16.93 14.70 5.49
N TRP A 102 16.14 14.56 6.56
CA TRP A 102 16.16 15.48 7.72
C TRP A 102 17.23 15.13 8.77
N LYS A 103 17.99 14.04 8.58
CA LYS A 103 19.04 13.58 9.52
C LYS A 103 20.47 13.90 9.06
N HIS A 104 20.64 14.67 7.99
CA HIS A 104 21.93 15.16 7.47
C HIS A 104 21.95 16.68 7.37
#